data_AF-A0A7V5EY79-F1
#
_entry.id   AF-A0A7V5EY79-F1
#
_cell.length_a   1.000
_cell.length_b   1.000
_cell.length_c   1.000
_cell.angle_alpha   90.00
_cell.angle_beta   90.00
_cell.angle_gamma   90.00
#
_symmetry.space_group_name_H-M   'P 1'
#
loop_
_entity.id
_entity.type
_entity.pdbx_description
1 polymer ?
#
loop_
_entity_poly.entity_id
_entity_poly.type
_entity_poly.pdbx_seq_one_letter_code
_entity_poly.pdbx_strand_id
1 'polypeptide(L)'
;MVEEIEQLAETIRPRYRAFVLTGAYTGLRPGELAALRVDRLDLLRRQLRVEEPLKTAASRRTVTFPAFLADELAAHLATYPGRNRLVFTAPEGGPLRLHLFRRRVWYPAVRDSVGAPMRPHDLRHTHVALLIAEGEDPYVISQRLGHASIRTTYDVYGHLFEGRDREAANALEAARRRSLESPADSGRVRGHRDRDVRLVVPLSCTAVTPIYDRYRRSMHQPILQYHPFMRYCAAMARTSTVRRLAELAEDQWGLVTRAQAEKAGVPRSTFDRLAADGSILERVAHGVYHLAGAPLPDHAALRAAWLQLAPDITAWERTPDQGVVSHRSAAALYGLGHLPADIHEFTLPSRRQTRRADVRLHRRPVGRHEWIELHGLPVTRPSRIAADLLRDHEDPEAVATVIADAIRDGYDYPGTFADSLAPLAARFGLRRSDGLALLRWLLELVDDPNTARWIDEARSRFVHDSGSASESPRTGSR
;
A
#
# COMPACT_ATOMS: atom_id res chain seq x y z
N MET A 1 0.71 14.28 17.81
CA MET A 1 -0.12 13.37 17.00
C MET A 1 -1.34 14.09 16.43
N VAL A 2 -2.36 14.42 17.23
CA VAL A 2 -3.58 15.09 16.71
C VAL A 2 -3.28 16.44 16.09
N GLU A 3 -2.53 17.31 16.77
CA GLU A 3 -2.16 18.65 16.28
C GLU A 3 -1.45 18.62 14.92
N GLU A 4 -0.61 17.62 14.68
CA GLU A 4 0.17 17.50 13.44
C GLU A 4 -0.68 16.98 12.28
N ILE A 5 -1.65 16.11 12.57
CA ILE A 5 -2.65 15.66 11.59
C ILE A 5 -3.44 16.87 11.13
N GLU A 6 -3.89 17.70 12.07
CA GLU A 6 -4.61 18.94 11.75
C GLU A 6 -3.72 19.90 10.96
N GLN A 7 -2.47 20.11 11.37
CA GLN A 7 -1.53 20.97 10.65
C GLN A 7 -1.28 20.49 9.22
N LEU A 8 -1.11 19.18 9.00
CA LEU A 8 -1.00 18.60 7.66
C LEU A 8 -2.30 18.77 6.86
N ALA A 9 -3.45 18.57 7.50
CA ALA A 9 -4.77 18.71 6.88
C ALA A 9 -5.10 20.17 6.52
N GLU A 10 -4.57 21.14 7.24
CA GLU A 10 -4.66 22.58 6.94
C GLU A 10 -3.68 23.02 5.85
N THR A 11 -2.48 22.45 5.83
CA THR A 11 -1.42 22.83 4.89
C THR A 11 -1.61 22.18 3.52
N ILE A 12 -2.15 20.96 3.47
CA ILE A 12 -2.42 20.29 2.19
C ILE A 12 -3.48 21.05 1.41
N ARG A 13 -3.43 20.98 0.07
CA ARG A 13 -4.44 21.62 -0.78
C ARG A 13 -5.86 21.26 -0.28
N PRO A 14 -6.81 22.21 -0.18
CA PRO A 14 -8.10 22.00 0.48
C PRO A 14 -8.88 20.76 0.02
N ARG A 15 -8.78 20.41 -1.26
CA ARG A 15 -9.38 19.19 -1.84
C ARG A 15 -8.95 17.89 -1.16
N TYR A 16 -7.78 17.85 -0.54
CA TYR A 16 -7.22 16.64 0.06
C TYR A 16 -7.20 16.69 1.59
N ARG A 17 -7.79 17.73 2.21
CA ARG A 17 -7.96 17.82 3.67
C ARG A 17 -8.71 16.60 4.21
N ALA A 18 -9.90 16.34 3.67
CA ALA A 18 -10.72 15.20 4.09
C ALA A 18 -10.03 13.85 3.82
N PHE A 19 -9.12 13.75 2.83
CA PHE A 19 -8.32 12.53 2.60
C PHE A 19 -7.37 12.26 3.77
N VAL A 20 -6.67 13.29 4.27
CA VAL A 20 -5.74 13.19 5.41
C VAL A 20 -6.52 12.76 6.66
N LEU A 21 -7.60 13.47 6.98
CA LEU A 21 -8.41 13.18 8.17
C LEU A 21 -9.03 11.78 8.09
N THR A 22 -9.54 11.38 6.92
CA THR A 22 -10.08 10.03 6.75
C THR A 22 -9.00 8.98 7.00
N GLY A 23 -7.81 9.11 6.41
CA GLY A 23 -6.72 8.15 6.64
C GLY A 23 -6.31 8.07 8.11
N ALA A 24 -6.20 9.22 8.78
CA ALA A 24 -5.76 9.34 10.17
C ALA A 24 -6.75 8.76 11.20
N TYR A 25 -8.06 8.84 10.94
CA TYR A 25 -9.08 8.44 11.92
C TYR A 25 -9.82 7.14 11.56
N THR A 26 -9.52 6.56 10.40
CA THR A 26 -10.10 5.28 9.96
C THR A 26 -9.05 4.18 9.79
N GLY A 27 -7.78 4.56 9.59
CA GLY A 27 -6.69 3.62 9.35
C GLY A 27 -6.77 2.90 8.00
N LEU A 28 -7.51 3.43 7.03
CA LEU A 28 -7.59 2.84 5.69
C LEU A 28 -6.23 2.92 4.98
N ARG A 29 -5.93 1.90 4.16
CA ARG A 29 -4.74 1.92 3.30
C ARG A 29 -4.90 3.02 2.25
N PRO A 30 -3.80 3.63 1.76
CA PRO A 30 -3.88 4.66 0.72
C PRO A 30 -4.66 4.21 -0.53
N GLY A 31 -4.52 2.94 -0.92
CA GLY A 31 -5.29 2.32 -2.01
C GLY A 31 -6.79 2.25 -1.74
N GLU A 32 -7.18 1.88 -0.51
CA GLU A 32 -8.57 1.83 -0.07
C GLU A 32 -9.18 3.24 -0.04
N LEU A 33 -8.43 4.24 0.44
CA LEU A 33 -8.86 5.65 0.42
C LEU A 33 -9.06 6.14 -1.02
N ALA A 34 -8.09 5.91 -1.90
CA ALA A 34 -8.17 6.36 -3.30
C ALA A 34 -9.31 5.69 -4.09
N ALA A 35 -9.72 4.49 -3.69
CA ALA A 35 -10.83 3.75 -4.28
C ALA A 35 -12.17 3.97 -3.56
N LEU A 36 -12.21 4.73 -2.46
CA LEU A 36 -13.41 4.90 -1.65
C LEU A 36 -14.54 5.56 -2.45
N ARG A 37 -15.74 4.95 -2.37
CA ARG A 37 -16.93 5.39 -3.10
C ARG A 37 -18.02 5.89 -2.15
N VAL A 38 -18.82 6.83 -2.63
CA VAL A 38 -19.91 7.48 -1.88
C VAL A 38 -20.97 6.47 -1.44
N ASP A 39 -21.26 5.45 -2.27
CA ASP A 39 -22.21 4.37 -1.93
C ASP A 39 -21.71 3.44 -0.81
N ARG A 40 -20.44 3.57 -0.41
CA ARG A 40 -19.84 2.85 0.71
C ARG A 40 -19.75 3.68 1.99
N LEU A 41 -20.27 4.91 1.96
CA LEU A 41 -20.24 5.83 3.08
C LEU A 41 -21.65 6.06 3.62
N ASP A 42 -21.86 5.74 4.89
CA ASP A 42 -23.05 6.10 5.65
C ASP A 42 -22.66 7.17 6.67
N LEU A 43 -22.85 8.44 6.30
CA LEU A 43 -22.52 9.58 7.14
C LEU A 43 -23.38 9.65 8.41
N LEU A 44 -24.65 9.21 8.33
CA LEU A 44 -25.58 9.23 9.47
C LEU A 44 -25.19 8.18 10.52
N ARG A 45 -24.86 6.97 10.07
CA ARG A 45 -24.36 5.90 10.97
C ARG A 45 -22.87 6.05 11.29
N ARG A 46 -22.19 7.00 10.65
CA ARG A 46 -20.74 7.23 10.72
C ARG A 46 -19.94 5.96 10.41
N GLN A 47 -20.33 5.27 9.34
CA GLN A 47 -19.74 4.01 8.93
C GLN A 47 -19.25 4.08 7.50
N LEU A 48 -18.07 3.55 7.24
CA LEU A 48 -17.56 3.30 5.90
C LEU A 48 -17.38 1.80 5.69
N ARG A 49 -17.68 1.32 4.49
CA ARG A 49 -17.48 -0.08 4.10
C ARG A 49 -16.30 -0.19 3.15
N VAL A 50 -15.42 -1.15 3.41
CA VAL A 50 -14.29 -1.47 2.54
C VAL A 50 -14.62 -2.72 1.73
N GLU A 51 -14.89 -2.56 0.42
CA GLU A 51 -15.21 -3.65 -0.52
C GLU A 51 -14.56 -3.40 -1.91
N GLU A 52 -13.65 -4.30 -2.31
CA GLU A 52 -13.08 -4.57 -3.66
C GLU A 52 -12.06 -3.62 -4.35
N PRO A 53 -11.16 -4.17 -5.22
CA PRO A 53 -10.86 -5.60 -5.43
C PRO A 53 -9.68 -6.03 -4.53
N LEU A 54 -9.95 -6.91 -3.57
CA LEU A 54 -8.92 -7.53 -2.72
C LEU A 54 -9.15 -9.04 -2.63
N LYS A 55 -8.03 -9.74 -2.48
CA LYS A 55 -7.75 -11.17 -2.71
C LYS A 55 -8.65 -12.22 -2.03
N THR A 56 -9.49 -11.88 -1.03
CA THR A 56 -10.37 -12.86 -0.34
C THR A 56 -11.54 -12.18 0.40
N ALA A 57 -12.62 -12.94 0.64
CA ALA A 57 -13.83 -12.50 1.35
C ALA A 57 -13.59 -11.97 2.78
N ALA A 58 -12.47 -12.32 3.41
CA ALA A 58 -12.10 -11.92 4.78
C ALA A 58 -11.66 -10.45 4.92
N SER A 59 -11.42 -9.74 3.81
CA SER A 59 -10.97 -8.33 3.84
C SER A 59 -12.12 -7.31 3.86
N ARG A 60 -13.39 -7.76 3.78
CA ARG A 60 -14.56 -6.87 3.86
C ARG A 60 -14.78 -6.45 5.31
N ARG A 61 -14.76 -5.14 5.56
CA ARG A 61 -14.95 -4.60 6.92
C ARG A 61 -15.71 -3.30 6.91
N THR A 62 -16.39 -3.03 8.02
CA THR A 62 -17.04 -1.75 8.30
C THR A 62 -16.24 -1.03 9.37
N VAL A 63 -15.86 0.22 9.10
CA VAL A 63 -15.11 1.05 10.04
C VAL A 63 -16.01 2.20 10.49
N THR A 64 -16.26 2.27 11.80
CA THR A 64 -17.00 3.39 12.40
C THR A 64 -16.07 4.56 12.66
N PHE A 65 -16.44 5.77 12.27
CA PHE A 65 -15.61 6.97 12.40
C PHE A 65 -16.22 8.04 13.32
N PRO A 66 -15.41 8.99 13.83
CA PRO A 66 -15.89 10.07 14.72
C PRO A 66 -16.88 11.02 14.03
N ALA A 67 -17.69 11.74 14.83
CA ALA A 67 -18.73 12.64 14.31
C ALA A 67 -18.16 13.77 13.43
N PHE A 68 -17.09 14.42 13.87
CA PHE A 68 -16.48 15.53 13.10
C PHE A 68 -16.04 15.09 11.69
N LEU A 69 -15.62 13.83 11.52
CA LEU A 69 -15.22 13.32 10.22
C LEU A 69 -16.42 13.15 9.29
N ALA A 70 -17.62 12.93 9.82
CA ALA A 70 -18.86 12.95 9.03
C ALA A 70 -19.12 14.34 8.45
N ASP A 71 -18.93 15.38 9.26
CA ASP A 71 -19.13 16.78 8.85
C ASP A 71 -18.08 17.19 7.80
N GLU A 72 -16.81 16.82 8.02
CA GLU A 72 -15.72 17.05 7.06
C GLU A 72 -15.95 16.32 5.72
N LEU A 73 -16.41 15.06 5.76
CA LEU A 73 -16.73 14.30 4.55
C LEU A 73 -17.96 14.87 3.82
N ALA A 74 -18.97 15.35 4.56
CA ALA A 74 -20.14 16.00 3.98
C ALA A 74 -19.75 17.30 3.26
N ALA A 75 -18.97 18.16 3.92
CA ALA A 75 -18.47 19.41 3.33
C ALA A 75 -17.58 19.14 2.11
N HIS A 76 -16.71 18.13 2.18
CA HIS A 76 -15.88 17.71 1.06
C HIS A 76 -16.70 17.25 -0.13
N LEU A 77 -17.71 16.38 0.08
CA LEU A 77 -18.57 15.88 -1.01
C LEU A 77 -19.42 16.98 -1.65
N ALA A 78 -19.87 17.97 -0.87
CA ALA A 78 -20.59 19.13 -1.39
C ALA A 78 -19.69 20.02 -2.26
N THR A 79 -18.42 20.16 -1.90
CA THR A 79 -17.47 21.05 -2.58
C THR A 79 -16.77 20.39 -3.77
N TYR A 80 -16.46 19.10 -3.67
CA TYR A 80 -15.67 18.34 -4.64
C TYR A 80 -16.39 17.07 -5.09
N PRO A 81 -17.50 17.18 -5.85
CA PRO A 81 -18.22 16.02 -6.35
C PRO A 81 -17.33 15.20 -7.30
N GLY A 82 -17.10 13.94 -6.95
CA GLY A 82 -16.29 13.02 -7.76
C GLY A 82 -17.09 12.39 -8.91
N ARG A 83 -16.43 12.16 -10.06
CA ARG A 83 -17.02 11.33 -11.12
C ARG A 83 -17.03 9.86 -10.67
N ASN A 84 -17.94 9.06 -11.21
CA ASN A 84 -18.09 7.64 -10.88
C ASN A 84 -18.28 7.35 -9.38
N ARG A 85 -18.87 8.29 -8.64
CA ARG A 85 -19.16 8.19 -7.20
C ARG A 85 -17.90 8.00 -6.32
N LEU A 86 -16.73 8.44 -6.76
CA LEU A 86 -15.53 8.44 -5.92
C LEU A 86 -15.61 9.56 -4.87
N VAL A 87 -15.17 9.28 -3.64
CA VAL A 87 -15.09 10.27 -2.56
C VAL A 87 -13.90 11.21 -2.79
N PHE A 88 -12.73 10.66 -3.14
CA PHE A 88 -11.52 11.43 -3.38
C PHE A 88 -11.07 11.29 -4.83
N THR A 89 -10.86 12.42 -5.51
CA THR A 89 -10.56 12.45 -6.94
C THR A 89 -9.39 13.35 -7.29
N ALA A 90 -8.83 13.11 -8.47
CA ALA A 90 -7.93 14.05 -9.14
C ALA A 90 -8.62 15.42 -9.40
N PRO A 91 -7.86 16.50 -9.72
CA PRO A 91 -8.39 17.83 -10.01
C PRO A 91 -9.59 17.85 -10.99
N GLU A 92 -9.55 16.99 -12.00
CA GLU A 92 -10.53 16.87 -13.07
C GLU A 92 -11.70 15.91 -12.74
N GLY A 93 -11.76 15.40 -11.50
CA GLY A 93 -12.84 14.52 -11.01
C GLY A 93 -12.63 13.03 -11.31
N GLY A 94 -11.53 12.65 -11.98
CA GLY A 94 -11.16 11.26 -12.24
C GLY A 94 -10.48 10.54 -11.06
N PRO A 95 -10.13 9.25 -11.20
CA PRO A 95 -9.51 8.47 -10.15
C PRO A 95 -8.22 9.10 -9.61
N LEU A 96 -8.05 9.07 -8.28
CA LEU A 96 -6.86 9.58 -7.64
C LEU A 96 -5.67 8.62 -7.86
N ARG A 97 -4.76 8.99 -8.79
CA ARG A 97 -3.52 8.24 -9.00
C ARG A 97 -2.53 8.51 -7.86
N LEU A 98 -2.40 7.54 -6.94
CA LEU A 98 -1.61 7.69 -5.72
C LEU A 98 -0.16 8.11 -5.95
N HIS A 99 0.52 7.63 -6.99
CA HIS A 99 1.90 8.04 -7.27
C HIS A 99 2.02 9.54 -7.61
N LEU A 100 1.08 10.08 -8.38
CA LEU A 100 1.04 11.51 -8.72
C LEU A 100 0.66 12.35 -7.50
N PHE A 101 -0.34 11.88 -6.74
CA PHE A 101 -0.76 12.52 -5.50
C PHE A 101 0.41 12.62 -4.50
N ARG A 102 1.12 11.51 -4.27
CA ARG A 102 2.30 11.46 -3.38
C ARG A 102 3.34 12.50 -3.77
N ARG A 103 3.77 12.46 -5.05
CA ARG A 103 4.85 13.32 -5.55
C ARG A 103 4.47 14.80 -5.60
N ARG A 104 3.26 15.13 -6.08
CA ARG A 104 2.87 16.51 -6.43
C ARG A 104 2.11 17.24 -5.33
N VAL A 105 1.53 16.52 -4.37
CA VAL A 105 0.66 17.10 -3.35
C VAL A 105 1.15 16.73 -1.96
N TRP A 106 1.32 15.44 -1.70
CA TRP A 106 1.62 14.95 -0.36
C TRP A 106 3.00 15.41 0.15
N TYR A 107 4.10 15.07 -0.55
CA TYR A 107 5.43 15.41 -0.08
C TYR A 107 5.68 16.92 0.05
N PRO A 108 5.20 17.79 -0.88
CA PRO A 108 5.24 19.23 -0.66
C PRO A 108 4.50 19.64 0.63
N ALA A 109 3.27 19.17 0.84
CA ALA A 109 2.49 19.52 2.03
C ALA A 109 3.14 19.05 3.33
N VAL A 110 3.72 17.84 3.34
CA VAL A 110 4.46 17.29 4.49
C VAL A 110 5.69 18.13 4.83
N ARG A 111 6.47 18.51 3.81
CA ARG A 111 7.63 19.39 3.98
C ARG A 111 7.21 20.75 4.58
N ASP A 112 6.08 21.29 4.11
CA ASP A 112 5.60 22.62 4.48
C ASP A 112 4.79 22.64 5.80
N SER A 113 4.51 21.47 6.41
CA SER A 113 3.78 21.33 7.68
C SER A 113 4.63 20.70 8.78
N VAL A 114 4.65 19.37 8.83
CA VAL A 114 5.30 18.56 9.89
C VAL A 114 6.82 18.52 9.74
N GLY A 115 7.36 18.86 8.57
CA GLY A 115 8.81 18.99 8.33
C GLY A 115 9.59 17.68 8.33
N ALA A 116 8.99 16.57 8.77
CA ALA A 116 9.57 15.23 8.78
C ALA A 116 9.06 14.40 7.58
N PRO A 117 9.91 13.56 6.95
CA PRO A 117 9.47 12.68 5.87
C PRO A 117 8.35 11.75 6.34
N MET A 118 7.16 11.92 5.76
CA MET A 118 5.97 11.14 6.05
C MET A 118 5.33 10.68 4.73
N ARG A 119 4.89 9.43 4.67
CA ARG A 119 4.14 8.80 3.58
C ARG A 119 2.64 8.81 3.90
N PRO A 120 1.75 8.71 2.90
CA PRO A 120 0.32 8.57 3.17
C PRO A 120 -0.05 7.36 4.02
N HIS A 121 0.72 6.28 3.93
CA HIS A 121 0.51 5.08 4.76
C HIS A 121 0.81 5.32 6.24
N ASP A 122 1.68 6.29 6.55
CA ASP A 122 2.01 6.61 7.94
C ASP A 122 0.79 7.17 8.69
N LEU A 123 -0.24 7.67 7.99
CA LEU A 123 -1.55 7.99 8.60
C LEU A 123 -2.21 6.77 9.27
N ARG A 124 -2.05 5.58 8.68
CA ARG A 124 -2.56 4.34 9.27
C ARG A 124 -1.76 3.95 10.52
N HIS A 125 -0.45 4.15 10.53
CA HIS A 125 0.35 3.94 11.73
C HIS A 125 -0.03 4.94 12.83
N THR A 126 -0.26 6.21 12.47
CA THR A 126 -0.76 7.23 13.40
C THR A 126 -2.14 6.86 13.96
N HIS A 127 -3.05 6.37 13.12
CA HIS A 127 -4.37 5.87 13.56
C HIS A 127 -4.23 4.79 14.63
N VAL A 128 -3.33 3.82 14.42
CA VAL A 128 -3.11 2.75 15.39
C VAL A 128 -2.48 3.28 16.68
N ALA A 129 -1.49 4.17 16.57
CA ALA A 129 -0.89 4.79 17.75
C ALA A 129 -1.92 5.59 18.58
N LEU A 130 -2.84 6.30 17.93
CA LEU A 130 -3.94 6.99 18.59
C LEU A 130 -4.85 6.01 19.33
N LEU A 131 -5.31 4.93 18.68
CA LEU A 131 -6.16 3.94 19.33
C LEU A 131 -5.47 3.31 20.55
N ILE A 132 -4.19 2.98 20.44
CA ILE A 132 -3.43 2.40 21.56
C ILE A 132 -3.28 3.40 22.71
N ALA A 133 -3.01 4.67 22.40
CA ALA A 133 -2.90 5.73 23.40
C ALA A 133 -4.23 5.97 24.14
N GLU A 134 -5.37 5.85 23.44
CA GLU A 134 -6.71 5.87 24.03
C GLU A 134 -7.08 4.57 24.77
N GLY A 135 -6.15 3.61 24.82
CA GLY A 135 -6.27 2.38 25.59
C GLY A 135 -7.07 1.28 24.91
N GLU A 136 -7.39 1.41 23.62
CA GLU A 136 -8.19 0.45 22.87
C GLU A 136 -7.61 -0.96 22.86
N ASP A 137 -8.53 -1.91 22.64
CA ASP A 137 -8.20 -3.33 22.65
C ASP A 137 -7.47 -3.74 21.34
N PRO A 138 -6.35 -4.48 21.42
CA PRO A 138 -5.58 -4.92 20.25
C PRO A 138 -6.37 -5.77 19.26
N TYR A 139 -7.36 -6.54 19.72
CA TYR A 139 -8.25 -7.30 18.84
C TYR A 139 -9.19 -6.36 18.08
N VAL A 140 -9.77 -5.35 18.74
CA VAL A 140 -10.58 -4.31 18.09
C VAL A 140 -9.76 -3.56 17.03
N ILE A 141 -8.52 -3.18 17.36
CA ILE A 141 -7.59 -2.55 16.42
C ILE A 141 -7.34 -3.47 15.22
N SER A 142 -7.01 -4.74 15.45
CA SER A 142 -6.77 -5.74 14.39
C SER A 142 -7.96 -5.88 13.44
N GLN A 143 -9.17 -5.97 13.97
CA GLN A 143 -10.40 -6.10 13.18
C GLN A 143 -10.68 -4.84 12.35
N ARG A 144 -10.50 -3.66 12.96
CA ARG A 144 -10.64 -2.37 12.26
C ARG A 144 -9.65 -2.21 11.10
N LEU A 145 -8.44 -2.75 11.26
CA LEU A 145 -7.39 -2.71 10.25
C LEU A 145 -7.53 -3.79 9.17
N GLY A 146 -8.34 -4.83 9.39
CA GLY A 146 -8.50 -5.97 8.48
C GLY A 146 -7.29 -6.91 8.46
N HIS A 147 -6.57 -7.05 9.59
CA HIS A 147 -5.48 -8.00 9.70
C HIS A 147 -6.03 -9.43 9.85
N ALA A 148 -5.49 -10.37 9.07
CA ALA A 148 -5.87 -11.79 9.15
C ALA A 148 -5.49 -12.45 10.49
N SER A 149 -4.59 -11.83 11.25
CA SER A 149 -4.19 -12.27 12.58
C SER A 149 -3.91 -11.07 13.49
N ILE A 150 -4.36 -11.16 14.75
CA ILE A 150 -4.03 -10.19 15.80
C ILE A 150 -2.52 -10.13 16.06
N ARG A 151 -1.79 -11.21 15.78
CA ARG A 151 -0.34 -11.28 15.92
C ARG A 151 0.37 -10.22 15.08
N THR A 152 -0.14 -9.93 13.88
CA THR A 152 0.37 -8.85 13.01
C THR A 152 0.33 -7.48 13.71
N THR A 153 -0.73 -7.21 14.47
CA THR A 153 -0.86 -5.96 15.25
C THR A 153 0.15 -5.92 16.41
N TYR A 154 0.34 -7.04 17.11
CA TYR A 154 1.35 -7.12 18.18
C TYR A 154 2.79 -7.07 17.68
N ASP A 155 3.10 -7.72 16.56
CA ASP A 155 4.45 -7.76 15.99
C ASP A 155 4.90 -6.35 15.53
N VAL A 156 3.96 -5.51 15.08
CA VAL A 156 4.21 -4.14 14.60
C VAL A 156 4.13 -3.12 15.74
N TYR A 157 3.06 -3.16 16.56
CA TYR A 157 2.73 -2.12 17.54
C TYR A 157 2.95 -2.53 19.00
N GLY A 158 3.42 -3.75 19.27
CA GLY A 158 3.61 -4.30 20.62
C GLY A 158 4.36 -3.39 21.60
N HIS A 159 5.35 -2.64 21.09
CA HIS A 159 6.13 -1.67 21.85
C HIS A 159 5.30 -0.50 22.41
N LEU A 160 4.18 -0.13 21.78
CA LEU A 160 3.27 0.90 22.28
C LEU A 160 2.42 0.40 23.47
N PHE A 161 2.43 -0.91 23.75
CA PHE A 161 1.77 -1.51 24.91
C PHE A 161 2.73 -1.77 26.09
N GLU A 162 4.00 -1.36 25.99
CA GLU A 162 4.95 -1.49 27.10
C GLU A 162 4.49 -0.64 28.31
N GLY A 163 4.57 -1.21 29.52
CA GLY A 163 4.13 -0.54 30.75
C GLY A 163 2.65 -0.71 31.12
N ARG A 164 1.81 -1.28 30.25
CA ARG A 164 0.38 -1.52 30.54
C ARG A 164 0.13 -2.50 31.68
N ASP A 165 1.09 -3.36 32.01
CA ASP A 165 1.01 -4.23 33.20
C ASP A 165 0.89 -3.41 34.50
N ARG A 166 1.64 -2.31 34.60
CA ARG A 166 1.58 -1.39 35.75
C ARG A 166 0.22 -0.69 35.81
N GLU A 167 -0.30 -0.27 34.66
CA GLU A 167 -1.62 0.36 34.55
C GLU A 167 -2.73 -0.62 34.91
N ALA A 168 -2.63 -1.88 34.46
CA ALA A 168 -3.56 -2.95 34.80
C ALA A 168 -3.55 -3.21 36.32
N ALA A 169 -2.37 -3.29 36.93
CA ALA A 169 -2.24 -3.41 38.39
C ALA A 169 -2.87 -2.21 39.13
N ASN A 170 -2.63 -0.98 38.66
CA ASN A 170 -3.23 0.22 39.24
C ASN A 170 -4.76 0.25 39.08
N ALA A 171 -5.27 -0.24 37.94
CA ALA A 171 -6.71 -0.34 37.69
C ALA A 171 -7.38 -1.38 38.59
N LEU A 172 -6.72 -2.52 38.83
CA LEU A 172 -7.17 -3.54 39.79
C LEU A 172 -7.18 -3.00 41.23
N GLU A 173 -6.14 -2.27 41.63
CA GLU A 173 -6.08 -1.59 42.93
C GLU A 173 -7.22 -0.57 43.08
N ALA A 174 -7.49 0.23 42.05
CA ALA A 174 -8.60 1.19 42.06
C ALA A 174 -9.97 0.49 42.11
N ALA A 175 -10.14 -0.64 41.42
CA ALA A 175 -11.36 -1.44 41.46
C ALA A 175 -11.60 -2.04 42.85
N ARG A 176 -10.55 -2.59 43.47
CA ARG A 176 -10.59 -3.08 44.86
C ARG A 176 -10.97 -1.95 45.82
N ARG A 177 -10.36 -0.78 45.69
CA ARG A 177 -10.68 0.40 46.51
C ARG A 177 -12.15 0.81 46.38
N ARG A 178 -12.68 0.90 45.16
CA ARG A 178 -14.11 1.17 44.91
C ARG A 178 -15.03 0.13 45.57
N SER A 179 -14.64 -1.15 45.57
CA SER A 179 -15.40 -2.21 46.25
C SER A 179 -15.37 -2.11 47.77
N LEU A 180 -14.30 -1.57 48.35
CA LEU A 180 -14.14 -1.36 49.80
C LEU A 180 -14.78 -0.05 50.28
N GLU A 181 -14.80 0.96 49.41
CA GLU A 181 -15.41 2.27 49.67
C GLU A 181 -16.91 2.31 49.35
N SER A 182 -17.44 1.32 48.62
CA SER A 182 -18.88 1.09 48.53
C SER A 182 -19.37 0.72 49.93
N PRO A 183 -20.10 1.60 50.64
CA PRO A 183 -20.63 1.26 51.94
C PRO A 183 -21.58 0.09 51.74
N ALA A 184 -21.61 -0.81 52.72
CA ALA A 184 -22.66 -1.79 52.87
C ALA A 184 -24.04 -1.09 52.97
N ASP A 185 -24.63 -0.72 51.82
CA ASP A 185 -26.02 -0.34 51.70
C ASP A 185 -26.77 -1.41 50.89
N SER A 186 -26.88 -2.57 51.52
CA SER A 186 -27.99 -3.51 51.30
C SER A 186 -28.42 -4.13 52.62
N GLY A 187 -28.36 -3.33 53.69
CA GLY A 187 -28.92 -3.62 55.00
C GLY A 187 -30.33 -3.05 55.19
N ARG A 188 -31.20 -3.13 54.17
CA ARG A 188 -32.66 -2.91 54.37
C ARG A 188 -33.49 -3.76 53.42
N VAL A 189 -33.48 -5.07 53.67
CA VAL A 189 -34.48 -5.98 53.13
C VAL A 189 -35.82 -5.69 53.84
N ARG A 190 -36.73 -4.96 53.17
CA ARG A 190 -38.18 -5.17 53.36
C ARG A 190 -38.60 -6.23 52.35
N GLY A 191 -39.23 -7.28 52.86
CA GLY A 191 -39.30 -8.57 52.20
C GLY A 191 -40.04 -8.60 50.87
N HIS A 192 -39.53 -9.43 49.96
CA HIS A 192 -40.37 -10.31 49.16
C HIS A 192 -39.61 -11.60 48.85
N ARG A 193 -40.36 -12.70 48.80
CA ARG A 193 -39.85 -14.08 48.82
C ARG A 193 -39.10 -14.44 47.53
N ASP A 194 -38.15 -15.36 47.75
CA ASP A 194 -37.88 -16.55 46.94
C ASP A 194 -36.71 -16.53 45.93
N ARG A 195 -35.91 -17.60 46.09
CA ARG A 195 -34.91 -18.23 45.20
C ARG A 195 -33.44 -17.80 45.28
N ASP A 196 -32.71 -18.65 46.00
CA ASP A 196 -31.28 -18.92 45.98
C ASP A 196 -30.63 -18.95 44.59
N VAL A 197 -29.50 -18.27 44.44
CA VAL A 197 -28.24 -18.88 43.96
C VAL A 197 -27.08 -18.23 44.72
N ARG A 198 -26.54 -18.94 45.72
CA ARG A 198 -25.27 -18.58 46.39
C ARG A 198 -24.10 -19.05 45.53
N LEU A 199 -23.26 -18.13 45.07
CA LEU A 199 -21.89 -18.46 44.64
C LEU A 199 -20.94 -18.01 45.75
N VAL A 200 -20.60 -18.95 46.63
CA VAL A 200 -19.59 -18.79 47.67
C VAL A 200 -18.23 -19.04 47.03
N VAL A 201 -17.36 -18.03 46.97
CA VAL A 201 -15.93 -18.23 46.73
C VAL A 201 -15.20 -17.92 48.04
N PRO A 202 -14.56 -18.89 48.71
CA PRO A 202 -13.81 -18.62 49.92
C PRO A 202 -12.42 -18.05 49.55
N LEU A 203 -12.14 -16.83 49.96
CA LEU A 203 -10.77 -16.31 50.04
C LEU A 203 -10.35 -16.33 51.51
N SER A 204 -9.60 -17.37 51.87
CA SER A 204 -8.74 -17.33 53.06
C SER A 204 -7.29 -17.34 52.58
N CYS A 205 -6.60 -16.21 52.73
CA CYS A 205 -5.21 -16.24 53.17
C CYS A 205 -4.81 -14.91 53.79
N THR A 206 -4.30 -15.06 55.00
CA THR A 206 -3.97 -14.07 56.01
C THR A 206 -2.63 -13.38 55.71
N ALA A 207 -2.60 -12.07 55.97
CA ALA A 207 -1.45 -11.24 56.33
C ALA A 207 -0.08 -11.43 55.64
N VAL A 208 0.30 -10.44 54.82
CA VAL A 208 1.66 -9.86 54.84
C VAL A 208 1.59 -8.35 54.59
N THR A 209 1.97 -7.57 55.59
CA THR A 209 2.48 -6.18 55.48
C THR A 209 3.67 -6.08 56.46
N PRO A 210 4.61 -5.12 56.36
CA PRO A 210 4.89 -4.16 55.28
C PRO A 210 6.40 -3.98 54.97
N ILE A 211 6.78 -3.81 53.70
CA ILE A 211 8.01 -3.08 53.34
C ILE A 211 7.66 -2.25 52.11
N TYR A 212 7.26 -0.98 52.27
CA TYR A 212 7.41 0.08 51.24
C TYR A 212 6.99 1.45 51.81
N ASP A 213 7.51 1.84 52.97
CA ASP A 213 7.24 3.16 53.57
C ASP A 213 8.47 4.10 53.53
N ARG A 214 9.36 3.91 52.55
CA ARG A 214 10.63 4.67 52.44
C ARG A 214 10.93 5.25 51.06
N TYR A 215 9.91 5.62 50.29
CA TYR A 215 10.09 6.39 49.05
C TYR A 215 9.02 7.48 48.85
N ARG A 216 8.42 7.99 49.94
CA ARG A 216 7.36 9.02 49.88
C ARG A 216 7.82 10.45 50.23
N ARG A 217 9.12 10.75 50.21
CA ARG A 217 9.61 12.13 50.43
C ARG A 217 10.89 12.41 49.64
N SER A 218 10.74 12.75 48.36
CA SER A 218 11.52 13.83 47.75
C SER A 218 10.97 14.18 46.38
N MET A 219 10.92 15.48 46.09
CA MET A 219 10.57 16.14 44.82
C MET A 219 9.08 16.48 44.60
N HIS A 220 8.62 17.46 45.37
CA HIS A 220 7.89 18.58 44.77
C HIS A 220 8.89 19.55 44.13
N GLN A 221 8.58 20.00 42.90
CA GLN A 221 8.92 21.26 42.20
C GLN A 221 9.04 20.98 40.68
N PRO A 222 8.78 21.98 39.82
CA PRO A 222 7.78 21.93 38.76
C PRO A 222 8.37 21.46 37.43
N ILE A 223 7.59 20.69 36.66
CA ILE A 223 7.97 20.28 35.31
C ILE A 223 7.82 21.50 34.41
N LEU A 224 8.98 22.13 34.15
CA LEU A 224 9.22 23.11 33.10
C LEU A 224 8.69 22.60 31.75
N GLN A 225 7.99 23.50 31.06
CA GLN A 225 7.66 23.44 29.63
C GLN A 225 8.90 23.06 28.81
N TYR A 226 8.94 21.87 28.21
CA TYR A 226 9.94 21.55 27.18
C TYR A 226 9.36 20.56 26.14
N HIS A 227 9.47 20.97 24.87
CA HIS A 227 8.94 20.39 23.62
C HIS A 227 8.94 18.84 23.49
N PRO A 228 7.82 18.17 23.13
CA PRO A 228 7.76 16.70 23.06
C PRO A 228 8.30 16.06 21.78
N PHE A 229 8.64 16.80 20.72
CA PHE A 229 8.89 16.17 19.41
C PHE A 229 10.26 15.49 19.25
N MET A 230 11.29 15.98 19.95
CA MET A 230 12.65 15.48 19.79
C MET A 230 12.88 14.08 20.39
N ARG A 231 11.97 13.57 21.23
CA ARG A 231 12.09 12.24 21.83
C ARG A 231 11.40 11.11 21.06
N TYR A 232 10.49 11.37 20.12
CA TYR A 232 9.95 10.29 19.27
C TYR A 232 11.02 9.76 18.30
N CYS A 233 11.91 10.64 17.82
CA CYS A 233 13.07 10.25 17.01
C CYS A 233 14.29 9.80 17.84
N ALA A 234 14.51 10.34 19.05
CA ALA A 234 15.67 9.98 19.88
C ALA A 234 15.45 8.75 20.80
N ALA A 235 14.20 8.40 21.15
CA ALA A 235 13.88 7.17 21.89
C ALA A 235 13.72 5.93 20.98
N MET A 236 13.84 6.08 19.65
CA MET A 236 13.97 4.96 18.69
C MET A 236 15.24 4.10 18.89
N ALA A 237 16.07 4.42 19.87
CA ALA A 237 17.24 3.65 20.29
C ALA A 237 16.92 2.36 21.08
N ARG A 238 15.70 1.81 20.94
CA ARG A 238 15.43 0.36 21.08
C ARG A 238 14.15 -0.08 20.34
N THR A 239 14.02 0.30 19.08
CA THR A 239 13.01 -0.32 18.20
C THR A 239 13.27 -1.83 18.11
N SER A 240 12.27 -2.68 18.37
CA SER A 240 12.42 -4.12 18.14
C SER A 240 12.79 -4.36 16.67
N THR A 241 13.83 -5.18 16.43
CA THR A 241 14.30 -5.50 15.08
C THR A 241 13.17 -5.98 14.17
N VAL A 242 12.20 -6.70 14.75
CA VAL A 242 11.01 -7.22 14.07
C VAL A 242 10.13 -6.09 13.52
N ARG A 243 9.92 -4.98 14.26
CA ARG A 243 9.11 -3.85 13.77
C ARG A 243 9.70 -3.23 12.50
N ARG A 244 11.01 -3.00 12.46
CA ARG A 244 11.67 -2.42 11.27
C ARG A 244 11.52 -3.31 10.05
N LEU A 245 11.59 -4.63 10.24
CA LEU A 245 11.38 -5.61 9.19
C LEU A 245 9.92 -5.66 8.73
N ALA A 246 8.98 -5.57 9.68
CA ALA A 246 7.54 -5.54 9.39
C ALA A 246 7.14 -4.30 8.59
N GLU A 247 7.69 -3.13 8.91
CA GLU A 247 7.46 -1.90 8.16
C GLU A 247 7.98 -1.97 6.72
N LEU A 248 9.18 -2.55 6.53
CA LEU A 248 9.73 -2.78 5.18
C LEU A 248 8.89 -3.80 4.40
N ALA A 249 8.47 -4.87 5.07
CA ALA A 249 7.73 -5.95 4.44
C ALA A 249 6.30 -5.52 4.07
N GLU A 250 5.59 -4.75 4.91
CA GLU A 250 4.21 -4.31 4.63
C GLU A 250 4.11 -3.55 3.31
N ASP A 251 5.05 -2.65 3.05
CA ASP A 251 5.11 -1.84 1.83
C ASP A 251 5.73 -2.59 0.63
N GLN A 252 6.24 -3.80 0.84
CA GLN A 252 6.90 -4.63 -0.18
C GLN A 252 6.27 -6.03 -0.26
N TRP A 253 4.95 -6.08 -0.10
CA TRP A 253 4.13 -7.29 -0.27
C TRP A 253 4.51 -8.46 0.65
N GLY A 254 4.90 -8.15 1.88
CA GLY A 254 5.39 -9.13 2.85
C GLY A 254 6.84 -9.56 2.63
N LEU A 255 7.55 -9.01 1.63
CA LEU A 255 8.93 -9.42 1.29
C LEU A 255 9.95 -8.41 1.79
N VAL A 256 11.10 -8.90 2.26
CA VAL A 256 12.25 -8.09 2.66
C VAL A 256 13.55 -8.76 2.17
N THR A 257 14.51 -7.95 1.74
CA THR A 257 15.84 -8.48 1.39
C THR A 257 16.76 -8.41 2.62
N ARG A 258 17.78 -9.30 2.66
CA ARG A 258 18.83 -9.20 3.69
C ARG A 258 19.55 -7.84 3.64
N ALA A 259 19.82 -7.31 2.45
CA ALA A 259 20.50 -6.03 2.28
C ALA A 259 19.67 -4.84 2.79
N GLN A 260 18.34 -4.85 2.59
CA GLN A 260 17.43 -3.84 3.14
C GLN A 260 17.38 -3.92 4.67
N ALA A 261 17.36 -5.12 5.24
CA ALA A 261 17.41 -5.30 6.69
C ALA A 261 18.72 -4.75 7.29
N GLU A 262 19.86 -5.08 6.68
CA GLU A 262 21.18 -4.55 7.09
C GLU A 262 21.20 -3.01 7.01
N LYS A 263 20.68 -2.43 5.92
CA LYS A 263 20.55 -0.97 5.73
C LYS A 263 19.61 -0.32 6.76
N ALA A 264 18.59 -1.03 7.24
CA ALA A 264 17.70 -0.60 8.32
C ALA A 264 18.29 -0.81 9.73
N GLY A 265 19.58 -1.18 9.82
CA GLY A 265 20.30 -1.35 11.07
C GLY A 265 19.98 -2.65 11.81
N VAL A 266 19.53 -3.69 11.08
CA VAL A 266 19.36 -5.03 11.64
C VAL A 266 20.69 -5.79 11.60
N PRO A 267 21.27 -6.19 12.75
CA PRO A 267 22.51 -6.96 12.76
C PRO A 267 22.35 -8.32 12.06
N ARG A 268 23.40 -8.76 11.35
CA ARG A 268 23.42 -10.05 10.63
C ARG A 268 23.05 -11.23 11.51
N SER A 269 23.63 -11.33 12.71
CA SER A 269 23.35 -12.41 13.66
C SER A 269 21.88 -12.43 14.12
N THR A 270 21.25 -11.26 14.28
CA THR A 270 19.82 -11.17 14.58
C THR A 270 19.01 -11.60 13.37
N PHE A 271 19.35 -11.13 12.17
CA PHE A 271 18.68 -11.52 10.94
C PHE A 271 18.74 -13.04 10.71
N ASP A 272 19.92 -13.64 10.86
CA ASP A 272 20.13 -15.08 10.66
C ASP A 272 19.31 -15.91 11.67
N ARG A 273 19.11 -15.41 12.89
CA ARG A 273 18.21 -16.02 13.88
C ARG A 273 16.74 -15.91 13.47
N LEU A 274 16.32 -14.76 12.96
CA LEU A 274 14.94 -14.54 12.50
C LEU A 274 14.63 -15.33 11.23
N ALA A 275 15.64 -15.66 10.44
CA ALA A 275 15.55 -16.44 9.20
C ALA A 275 15.90 -17.94 9.38
N ALA A 276 16.10 -18.40 10.62
CA ALA A 276 16.24 -19.82 10.92
C ALA A 276 14.91 -20.55 10.71
N ASP A 277 14.97 -21.84 10.39
CA ASP A 277 13.79 -22.64 10.09
C ASP A 277 12.75 -22.57 11.22
N GLY A 278 11.48 -22.33 10.87
CA GLY A 278 10.38 -22.17 11.82
C GLY A 278 10.33 -20.80 12.54
N SER A 279 11.22 -19.86 12.20
CA SER A 279 11.17 -18.48 12.68
C SER A 279 10.29 -17.58 11.80
N ILE A 280 10.30 -16.27 12.07
CA ILE A 280 9.40 -15.31 11.43
C ILE A 280 9.79 -14.89 9.99
N LEU A 281 11.00 -15.21 9.52
CA LEU A 281 11.42 -14.91 8.14
C LEU A 281 11.59 -16.22 7.35
N GLU A 282 10.69 -16.44 6.41
CA GLU A 282 10.69 -17.60 5.52
C GLU A 282 11.45 -17.26 4.24
N ARG A 283 12.43 -18.07 3.85
CA ARG A 283 13.20 -17.82 2.62
C ARG A 283 12.34 -18.08 1.38
N VAL A 284 12.13 -17.05 0.56
CA VAL A 284 11.46 -17.17 -0.76
C VAL A 284 12.48 -17.39 -1.86
N ALA A 285 13.61 -16.69 -1.79
CA ALA A 285 14.72 -16.83 -2.72
C ALA A 285 16.04 -16.47 -2.04
N HIS A 286 17.17 -16.65 -2.73
CA HIS A 286 18.46 -16.25 -2.17
C HIS A 286 18.46 -14.76 -1.77
N GLY A 287 18.69 -14.46 -0.50
CA GLY A 287 18.69 -13.09 0.02
C GLY A 287 17.33 -12.38 0.09
N VAL A 288 16.22 -13.06 -0.21
CA VAL A 288 14.85 -12.50 -0.13
C VAL A 288 13.98 -13.40 0.75
N TYR A 289 13.29 -12.78 1.70
CA TYR A 289 12.54 -13.46 2.74
C TYR A 289 11.13 -12.89 2.82
N HIS A 290 10.18 -13.74 3.14
CA HIS A 290 8.82 -13.39 3.46
C HIS A 290 8.66 -13.33 4.98
N LEU A 291 7.98 -12.30 5.48
CA LEU A 291 7.65 -12.19 6.89
C LEU A 291 6.42 -13.04 7.20
N ALA A 292 6.58 -14.05 8.06
CA ALA A 292 5.51 -14.92 8.52
C ALA A 292 4.37 -14.08 9.13
N GLY A 293 3.14 -14.37 8.69
CA GLY A 293 1.95 -13.60 9.07
C GLY A 293 1.61 -12.43 8.13
N ALA A 294 2.49 -12.06 7.19
CA ALA A 294 2.10 -11.25 6.05
C ALA A 294 1.33 -12.09 5.01
N PRO A 295 0.37 -11.52 4.27
CA PRO A 295 -0.29 -12.22 3.17
C PRO A 295 0.71 -12.59 2.08
N LEU A 296 0.71 -13.85 1.64
CA LEU A 296 1.56 -14.29 0.53
C LEU A 296 1.23 -13.48 -0.74
N PRO A 297 2.24 -12.83 -1.34
CA PRO A 297 2.01 -11.97 -2.49
C PRO A 297 1.73 -12.77 -3.76
N ASP A 298 0.92 -12.22 -4.66
CA ASP A 298 0.78 -12.78 -6.00
C ASP A 298 2.13 -12.74 -6.71
N HIS A 299 2.40 -13.78 -7.48
CA HIS A 299 3.67 -13.92 -8.21
C HIS A 299 4.89 -13.72 -7.27
N ALA A 300 4.87 -14.34 -6.08
CA ALA A 300 5.92 -14.21 -5.07
C ALA A 300 7.34 -14.45 -5.63
N ALA A 301 7.49 -15.47 -6.48
CA ALA A 301 8.75 -15.79 -7.15
C ALA A 301 9.23 -14.66 -8.08
N LEU A 302 8.32 -14.09 -8.89
CA LEU A 302 8.61 -12.96 -9.78
C LEU A 302 9.03 -11.72 -8.98
N ARG A 303 8.29 -11.39 -7.91
CA ARG A 303 8.61 -10.26 -7.02
C ARG A 303 9.96 -10.45 -6.33
N ALA A 304 10.24 -11.65 -5.85
CA ALA A 304 11.52 -11.97 -5.24
C ALA A 304 12.68 -11.86 -6.26
N ALA A 305 12.49 -12.34 -7.49
CA ALA A 305 13.46 -12.20 -8.56
C ALA A 305 13.70 -10.71 -8.92
N TRP A 306 12.64 -9.92 -8.99
CA TRP A 306 12.75 -8.48 -9.21
C TRP A 306 13.51 -7.80 -8.07
N LEU A 307 13.18 -8.11 -6.80
CA LEU A 307 13.88 -7.56 -5.64
C LEU A 307 15.39 -7.89 -5.64
N GLN A 308 15.80 -9.02 -6.17
CA GLN A 308 17.23 -9.35 -6.29
C GLN A 308 18.00 -8.50 -7.32
N LEU A 309 17.32 -7.82 -8.26
CA LEU A 309 18.00 -6.96 -9.23
C LEU A 309 18.70 -5.75 -8.58
N ALA A 310 18.18 -5.27 -7.44
CA ALA A 310 18.75 -4.17 -6.67
C ALA A 310 18.43 -4.34 -5.16
N PRO A 311 19.05 -5.33 -4.50
CA PRO A 311 18.58 -5.83 -3.20
C PRO A 311 18.65 -4.78 -2.09
N ASP A 312 19.40 -3.70 -2.23
CA ASP A 312 19.57 -2.59 -1.29
C ASP A 312 18.58 -1.43 -1.50
N ILE A 313 17.80 -1.48 -2.58
CA ILE A 313 16.80 -0.46 -2.95
C ILE A 313 15.39 -1.05 -2.75
N THR A 314 14.55 -0.33 -2.01
CA THR A 314 13.18 -0.74 -1.73
C THR A 314 12.27 -0.62 -2.95
N ALA A 315 11.16 -1.38 -2.98
CA ALA A 315 10.26 -1.40 -4.14
C ALA A 315 9.78 -0.01 -4.58
N TRP A 316 9.48 0.89 -3.64
CA TRP A 316 8.97 2.23 -3.93
C TRP A 316 10.04 3.26 -4.30
N GLU A 317 11.33 2.98 -4.05
CA GLU A 317 12.45 3.83 -4.46
C GLU A 317 12.95 3.52 -5.88
N ARG A 318 12.50 2.40 -6.46
CA ARG A 318 13.01 1.91 -7.73
C ARG A 318 12.48 2.67 -8.93
N THR A 319 13.37 2.84 -9.89
CA THR A 319 13.10 3.33 -11.24
C THR A 319 13.22 2.17 -12.23
N PRO A 320 12.85 2.39 -13.51
CA PRO A 320 13.11 1.43 -14.59
C PRO A 320 14.57 0.99 -14.71
N ASP A 321 15.52 1.74 -14.15
CA ASP A 321 16.94 1.40 -14.17
C ASP A 321 17.26 0.15 -13.33
N GLN A 322 16.42 -0.15 -12.32
CA GLN A 322 16.50 -1.38 -11.53
C GLN A 322 15.72 -2.55 -12.14
N GLY A 323 15.16 -2.36 -13.34
CA GLY A 323 14.50 -3.37 -14.15
C GLY A 323 12.98 -3.27 -14.14
N VAL A 324 12.42 -3.52 -15.32
CA VAL A 324 10.99 -3.51 -15.60
C VAL A 324 10.58 -4.93 -16.00
N VAL A 325 9.50 -5.45 -15.45
CA VAL A 325 8.93 -6.75 -15.87
C VAL A 325 8.52 -6.63 -17.34
N SER A 326 8.96 -7.57 -18.18
CA SER A 326 8.77 -7.49 -19.63
C SER A 326 8.41 -8.85 -20.25
N HIS A 327 8.17 -8.86 -21.57
CA HIS A 327 7.92 -10.07 -22.37
C HIS A 327 6.79 -10.95 -21.79
N ARG A 328 7.02 -12.26 -21.66
CA ARG A 328 6.00 -13.23 -21.24
C ARG A 328 5.56 -13.01 -19.79
N SER A 329 6.50 -12.64 -18.91
CA SER A 329 6.18 -12.27 -17.52
C SER A 329 5.27 -11.05 -17.43
N ALA A 330 5.47 -10.06 -18.31
CA ALA A 330 4.59 -8.90 -18.35
C ALA A 330 3.23 -9.24 -18.94
N ALA A 331 3.16 -9.99 -20.04
CA ALA A 331 1.90 -10.48 -20.61
C ALA A 331 1.07 -11.24 -19.58
N ALA A 332 1.70 -12.15 -18.81
CA ALA A 332 1.06 -12.91 -17.75
C ALA A 332 0.48 -12.03 -16.62
N LEU A 333 1.13 -10.91 -16.27
CA LEU A 333 0.60 -9.97 -15.27
C LEU A 333 -0.65 -9.23 -15.74
N TYR A 334 -0.81 -9.01 -17.06
CA TYR A 334 -2.05 -8.48 -17.62
C TYR A 334 -3.10 -9.57 -17.90
N GLY A 335 -2.70 -10.84 -17.91
CA GLY A 335 -3.54 -11.95 -18.36
C GLY A 335 -3.71 -12.00 -19.89
N LEU A 336 -2.72 -11.54 -20.65
CA LEU A 336 -2.78 -11.45 -22.11
C LEU A 336 -2.22 -12.71 -22.79
N GLY A 337 -3.01 -13.29 -23.70
CA GLY A 337 -2.65 -14.49 -24.43
C GLY A 337 -2.34 -15.70 -23.53
N HIS A 338 -1.84 -16.76 -24.14
CA HIS A 338 -1.43 -17.99 -23.45
C HIS A 338 0.06 -18.28 -23.69
N LEU A 339 0.91 -17.46 -23.07
CA LEU A 339 2.36 -17.62 -23.15
C LEU A 339 2.89 -18.36 -21.90
N PRO A 340 3.70 -19.41 -22.06
CA PRO A 340 4.33 -20.07 -20.92
C PRO A 340 5.32 -19.11 -20.24
N ALA A 341 5.01 -18.72 -19.01
CA ALA A 341 5.76 -17.75 -18.21
C ALA A 341 6.57 -18.43 -17.09
N ASP A 342 7.19 -19.57 -17.40
CA ASP A 342 7.97 -20.38 -16.46
C ASP A 342 9.28 -19.70 -16.03
N ILE A 343 9.68 -18.64 -16.75
CA ILE A 343 10.87 -17.84 -16.49
C ILE A 343 10.44 -16.39 -16.26
N HIS A 344 11.08 -15.75 -15.28
CA HIS A 344 10.88 -14.35 -14.96
C HIS A 344 11.72 -13.44 -15.85
N GLU A 345 11.04 -12.63 -16.67
CA GLU A 345 11.68 -11.78 -17.67
C GLU A 345 11.67 -10.30 -17.26
N PHE A 346 12.86 -9.68 -17.34
CA PHE A 346 13.03 -8.27 -17.03
C PHE A 346 13.84 -7.56 -18.10
N THR A 347 13.47 -6.32 -18.42
CA THR A 347 14.26 -5.43 -19.28
C THR A 347 14.97 -4.38 -18.42
N LEU A 348 16.27 -4.20 -18.65
CA LEU A 348 17.13 -3.20 -18.01
C LEU A 348 17.85 -2.35 -19.06
N PRO A 349 18.11 -1.06 -18.78
CA PRO A 349 18.84 -0.18 -19.71
C PRO A 349 20.33 -0.54 -19.80
N SER A 350 20.89 -1.13 -18.74
CA SER A 350 22.29 -1.53 -18.64
C SER A 350 22.42 -3.05 -18.54
N ARG A 351 23.57 -3.57 -18.97
CA ARG A 351 23.85 -5.01 -18.91
C ARG A 351 23.93 -5.45 -17.45
N ARG A 352 23.15 -6.46 -17.08
CA ARG A 352 23.30 -7.21 -15.82
C ARG A 352 23.39 -8.70 -16.10
N GLN A 353 24.07 -9.41 -15.21
CA GLN A 353 24.12 -10.87 -15.21
C GLN A 353 23.26 -11.40 -14.07
N THR A 354 22.61 -12.53 -14.30
CA THR A 354 21.88 -13.28 -13.29
C THR A 354 22.47 -14.69 -13.19
N ARG A 355 22.50 -15.25 -11.98
CA ARG A 355 22.86 -16.65 -11.73
C ARG A 355 21.63 -17.56 -11.61
N ARG A 356 20.44 -16.98 -11.73
CA ARG A 356 19.16 -17.67 -11.62
C ARG A 356 18.75 -18.24 -12.96
N ALA A 357 18.50 -19.55 -13.01
CA ALA A 357 18.03 -20.24 -14.21
C ALA A 357 16.59 -19.83 -14.59
N ASP A 358 15.80 -19.42 -13.59
CA ASP A 358 14.42 -18.94 -13.72
C ASP A 358 14.32 -17.43 -13.99
N VAL A 359 15.42 -16.77 -14.36
CA VAL A 359 15.43 -15.33 -14.68
C VAL A 359 16.11 -15.07 -16.02
N ARG A 360 15.45 -14.29 -16.89
CA ARG A 360 16.02 -13.80 -18.14
C ARG A 360 16.08 -12.28 -18.12
N LEU A 361 17.27 -11.74 -18.41
CA LEU A 361 17.52 -10.30 -18.42
C LEU A 361 17.77 -9.82 -19.85
N HIS A 362 16.96 -8.85 -20.27
CA HIS A 362 17.05 -8.20 -21.57
C HIS A 362 17.70 -6.83 -21.42
N ARG A 363 18.62 -6.49 -22.32
CA ARG A 363 19.27 -5.18 -22.34
C ARG A 363 18.64 -4.29 -23.40
N ARG A 364 17.73 -3.40 -23.00
CA ARG A 364 17.10 -2.42 -23.91
C ARG A 364 16.78 -1.13 -23.14
N PRO A 365 16.87 0.05 -23.80
CA PRO A 365 16.33 1.26 -23.21
C PRO A 365 14.82 1.11 -23.04
N VAL A 366 14.30 1.63 -21.92
CA VAL A 366 12.86 1.67 -21.64
C VAL A 366 12.46 3.14 -21.50
N GLY A 367 11.68 3.62 -22.47
CA GLY A 367 11.17 4.99 -22.50
C GLY A 367 10.12 5.24 -21.43
N ARG A 368 9.94 6.51 -21.04
CA ARG A 368 8.97 6.92 -19.98
C ARG A 368 7.51 6.53 -20.26
N HIS A 369 7.16 6.30 -21.52
CA HIS A 369 5.81 5.93 -21.95
C HIS A 369 5.65 4.44 -22.25
N GLU A 370 6.73 3.64 -22.21
CA GLU A 370 6.72 2.22 -22.58
C GLU A 370 6.41 1.28 -21.41
N TRP A 371 6.19 1.81 -20.21
CA TRP A 371 5.89 1.04 -19.01
C TRP A 371 4.85 1.74 -18.13
N ILE A 372 4.24 0.98 -17.23
CA ILE A 372 3.33 1.44 -16.18
C ILE A 372 3.61 0.71 -14.87
N GLU A 373 3.05 1.20 -13.78
CA GLU A 373 3.00 0.43 -12.54
C GLU A 373 1.75 -0.46 -12.55
N LEU A 374 1.95 -1.77 -12.49
CA LEU A 374 0.89 -2.79 -12.46
C LEU A 374 1.14 -3.73 -11.28
N HIS A 375 0.14 -3.86 -10.40
CA HIS A 375 0.26 -4.62 -9.14
C HIS A 375 1.49 -4.23 -8.29
N GLY A 376 1.90 -2.96 -8.36
CA GLY A 376 3.08 -2.41 -7.68
C GLY A 376 4.43 -2.75 -8.31
N LEU A 377 4.45 -3.44 -9.46
CA LEU A 377 5.67 -3.68 -10.24
C LEU A 377 5.73 -2.72 -11.42
N PRO A 378 6.92 -2.25 -11.83
CA PRO A 378 7.08 -1.62 -13.13
C PRO A 378 6.95 -2.69 -14.22
N VAL A 379 5.98 -2.54 -15.12
CA VAL A 379 5.66 -3.51 -16.17
C VAL A 379 5.60 -2.79 -17.52
N THR A 380 6.19 -3.37 -18.57
CA THR A 380 6.09 -2.82 -19.93
C THR A 380 4.64 -2.78 -20.41
N ARG A 381 4.28 -1.79 -21.24
CA ARG A 381 2.95 -1.71 -21.86
C ARG A 381 2.71 -2.82 -22.90
N PRO A 382 1.46 -3.20 -23.18
CA PRO A 382 1.13 -4.22 -24.18
C PRO A 382 1.77 -4.01 -25.55
N SER A 383 1.75 -2.77 -26.08
CA SER A 383 2.41 -2.41 -27.34
C SER A 383 3.91 -2.71 -27.33
N ARG A 384 4.57 -2.40 -26.22
CA ARG A 384 5.97 -2.71 -25.99
C ARG A 384 6.21 -4.21 -25.84
N ILE A 385 5.35 -4.92 -25.11
CA ILE A 385 5.40 -6.37 -24.92
C ILE A 385 5.38 -7.06 -26.29
N ALA A 386 4.41 -6.73 -27.14
CA ALA A 386 4.27 -7.30 -28.48
C ALA A 386 5.51 -7.06 -29.35
N ALA A 387 6.02 -5.82 -29.38
CA ALA A 387 7.22 -5.50 -30.14
C ALA A 387 8.47 -6.23 -29.64
N ASP A 388 8.63 -6.39 -28.32
CA ASP A 388 9.75 -7.11 -27.73
C ASP A 388 9.66 -8.63 -28.00
N LEU A 389 8.48 -9.23 -27.87
CA LEU A 389 8.26 -10.64 -28.20
C LEU A 389 8.57 -10.95 -29.67
N LEU A 390 8.06 -10.16 -30.61
CA LEU A 390 8.38 -10.35 -32.04
C LEU A 390 9.86 -10.17 -32.32
N ARG A 391 10.48 -9.15 -31.70
CA ARG A 391 11.92 -8.91 -31.83
C ARG A 391 12.73 -10.13 -31.39
N ASP A 392 12.30 -10.78 -30.33
CA ASP A 392 12.95 -11.96 -29.78
C ASP A 392 12.46 -13.29 -30.37
N HIS A 393 11.80 -13.22 -31.53
CA HIS A 393 11.39 -14.38 -32.33
C HIS A 393 10.34 -15.26 -31.65
N GLU A 394 9.48 -14.66 -30.82
CA GLU A 394 8.24 -15.32 -30.39
C GLU A 394 7.34 -15.60 -31.60
N ASP A 395 6.53 -16.64 -31.49
CA ASP A 395 5.55 -17.01 -32.49
C ASP A 395 4.57 -15.86 -32.77
N PRO A 396 4.45 -15.38 -34.03
CA PRO A 396 3.57 -14.28 -34.38
C PRO A 396 2.10 -14.51 -34.04
N GLU A 397 1.60 -15.75 -34.10
CA GLU A 397 0.21 -16.06 -33.75
C GLU A 397 -0.05 -15.86 -32.24
N ALA A 398 0.89 -16.30 -31.41
CA ALA A 398 0.85 -16.04 -29.97
C ALA A 398 0.93 -14.53 -29.66
N VAL A 399 1.77 -13.78 -30.37
CA VAL A 399 1.85 -12.32 -30.20
C VAL A 399 0.58 -11.62 -30.70
N ALA A 400 0.01 -12.08 -31.82
CA ALA A 400 -1.25 -11.57 -32.34
C ALA A 400 -2.38 -11.73 -31.33
N THR A 401 -2.43 -12.85 -30.62
CA THR A 401 -3.39 -13.08 -29.53
C THR A 401 -3.21 -12.05 -28.41
N VAL A 402 -1.95 -11.81 -27.97
CA VAL A 402 -1.64 -10.77 -26.97
C VAL A 402 -2.09 -9.39 -27.41
N ILE A 403 -1.92 -9.04 -28.68
CA ILE A 403 -2.35 -7.75 -29.24
C ILE A 403 -3.88 -7.66 -29.23
N ALA A 404 -4.57 -8.69 -29.72
CA ALA A 404 -6.02 -8.72 -29.81
C ALA A 404 -6.67 -8.59 -28.42
N ASP A 405 -6.20 -9.36 -27.44
CA ASP A 405 -6.66 -9.28 -26.06
C ASP A 405 -6.42 -7.89 -25.46
N ALA A 406 -5.22 -7.33 -25.66
CA ALA A 406 -4.87 -6.03 -25.10
C ALA A 406 -5.70 -4.87 -25.67
N ILE A 407 -6.04 -4.92 -26.95
CA ILE A 407 -6.91 -3.94 -27.60
C ILE A 407 -8.35 -4.11 -27.09
N ARG A 408 -8.85 -5.35 -27.06
CA ARG A 408 -10.22 -5.68 -26.64
C ARG A 408 -10.48 -5.28 -25.19
N ASP A 409 -9.52 -5.52 -24.31
CA ASP A 409 -9.60 -5.18 -22.89
C ASP A 409 -9.24 -3.71 -22.60
N GLY A 410 -8.84 -2.96 -23.63
CA GLY A 410 -8.56 -1.53 -23.53
C GLY A 410 -7.28 -1.18 -22.76
N TYR A 411 -6.30 -2.10 -22.70
CA TYR A 411 -5.02 -1.86 -22.04
C TYR A 411 -4.08 -0.97 -22.85
N ASP A 412 -4.18 -1.00 -24.18
CA ASP A 412 -3.48 -0.07 -25.07
C ASP A 412 -4.27 0.19 -26.35
N TYR A 413 -3.95 1.31 -27.02
CA TYR A 413 -4.67 1.74 -28.20
C TYR A 413 -4.08 1.11 -29.48
N PRO A 414 -4.90 0.74 -30.50
CA PRO A 414 -4.41 0.17 -31.76
C PRO A 414 -3.28 0.98 -32.42
N GLY A 415 -3.38 2.32 -32.40
CA GLY A 415 -2.32 3.19 -32.91
C GLY A 415 -0.97 3.03 -32.20
N THR A 416 -0.98 2.82 -30.88
CA THR A 416 0.27 2.60 -30.11
C THR A 416 0.97 1.30 -30.52
N PHE A 417 0.18 0.26 -30.85
CA PHE A 417 0.71 -0.98 -31.41
C PHE A 417 1.34 -0.74 -32.78
N ALA A 418 0.65 -0.04 -33.68
CA ALA A 418 1.21 0.30 -34.99
C ALA A 418 2.55 1.03 -34.86
N ASP A 419 2.65 2.05 -33.99
CA ASP A 419 3.89 2.78 -33.75
C ASP A 419 5.03 1.88 -33.23
N SER A 420 4.71 0.99 -32.29
CA SER A 420 5.70 0.08 -31.67
C SER A 420 6.15 -1.04 -32.63
N LEU A 421 5.27 -1.44 -33.55
CA LEU A 421 5.51 -2.49 -34.55
C LEU A 421 6.21 -1.98 -35.80
N ALA A 422 6.09 -0.68 -36.13
CA ALA A 422 6.67 -0.08 -37.33
C ALA A 422 8.15 -0.45 -37.58
N PRO A 423 9.06 -0.42 -36.57
CA PRO A 423 10.46 -0.79 -36.79
C PRO A 423 10.67 -2.25 -37.20
N LEU A 424 9.69 -3.13 -36.96
CA LEU A 424 9.77 -4.56 -37.22
C LEU A 424 9.15 -4.96 -38.58
N ALA A 425 8.35 -4.08 -39.20
CA ALA A 425 7.56 -4.38 -40.41
C ALA A 425 8.38 -5.05 -41.53
N ALA A 426 9.60 -4.55 -41.80
CA ALA A 426 10.46 -5.08 -42.85
C ALA A 426 10.90 -6.54 -42.63
N ARG A 427 10.99 -6.99 -41.37
CA ARG A 427 11.34 -8.38 -41.03
C ARG A 427 10.24 -9.36 -41.42
N PHE A 428 9.00 -8.88 -41.53
CA PHE A 428 7.83 -9.67 -41.91
C PHE A 428 7.45 -9.46 -43.40
N GLY A 429 8.36 -8.95 -44.23
CA GLY A 429 8.13 -8.75 -45.66
C GLY A 429 7.26 -7.55 -46.02
N LEU A 430 6.96 -6.68 -45.05
CA LEU A 430 6.13 -5.49 -45.24
C LEU A 430 6.99 -4.26 -45.55
N ARG A 431 6.35 -3.16 -45.97
CA ARG A 431 7.05 -1.88 -46.21
C ARG A 431 7.76 -1.42 -44.94
N ARG A 432 8.97 -0.87 -45.10
CA ARG A 432 9.74 -0.35 -43.95
C ARG A 432 8.93 0.69 -43.19
N SER A 433 8.94 0.58 -41.86
CA SER A 433 8.19 1.47 -40.96
C SER A 433 6.66 1.40 -41.11
N ASP A 434 6.12 0.40 -41.81
CA ASP A 434 4.68 0.23 -41.99
C ASP A 434 4.07 -0.60 -40.85
N GLY A 435 3.94 0.03 -39.68
CA GLY A 435 3.40 -0.61 -38.49
C GLY A 435 1.90 -0.92 -38.57
N LEU A 436 1.14 -0.15 -39.37
CA LEU A 436 -0.28 -0.41 -39.61
C LEU A 436 -0.49 -1.69 -40.42
N ALA A 437 0.34 -1.92 -41.45
CA ALA A 437 0.31 -3.17 -42.20
C ALA A 437 0.68 -4.37 -41.32
N LEU A 438 1.69 -4.22 -40.45
CA LEU A 438 2.10 -5.30 -39.54
C LEU A 438 1.03 -5.60 -38.50
N LEU A 439 0.40 -4.58 -37.92
CA LEU A 439 -0.72 -4.75 -37.00
C LEU A 439 -1.89 -5.46 -37.67
N ARG A 440 -2.26 -5.05 -38.90
CA ARG A 440 -3.33 -5.70 -39.67
C ARG A 440 -3.03 -7.17 -39.89
N TRP A 441 -1.83 -7.49 -40.38
CA TRP A 441 -1.43 -8.87 -40.65
C TRP A 441 -1.50 -9.74 -39.39
N LEU A 442 -1.07 -9.22 -38.24
CA LEU A 442 -1.17 -9.94 -36.97
C LEU A 442 -2.63 -10.18 -36.55
N LEU A 443 -3.50 -9.18 -36.65
CA LEU A 443 -4.91 -9.33 -36.28
C LEU A 443 -5.66 -10.29 -37.22
N GLU A 444 -5.31 -10.29 -38.51
CA GLU A 444 -5.82 -11.25 -39.50
C GLU A 444 -5.34 -12.68 -39.21
N LEU A 445 -4.14 -12.86 -38.64
CA LEU A 445 -3.59 -14.18 -38.31
C LEU A 445 -4.42 -14.93 -37.25
N VAL A 446 -5.11 -14.19 -36.37
CA VAL A 446 -5.97 -14.75 -35.31
C VAL A 446 -7.46 -14.57 -35.61
N ASP A 447 -7.80 -14.26 -36.86
CA ASP A 447 -9.17 -14.03 -37.32
C ASP A 447 -9.97 -13.04 -36.44
N ASP A 448 -9.34 -11.96 -35.93
CA ASP A 448 -10.06 -11.02 -35.06
C ASP A 448 -11.17 -10.31 -35.85
N PRO A 449 -12.46 -10.45 -35.45
CA PRO A 449 -13.59 -9.96 -36.24
C PRO A 449 -13.66 -8.42 -36.31
N ASN A 450 -12.93 -7.72 -35.42
CA ASN A 450 -12.91 -6.27 -35.36
C ASN A 450 -11.67 -5.67 -36.05
N THR A 451 -10.88 -6.47 -36.78
CA THR A 451 -9.65 -6.02 -37.45
C THR A 451 -9.84 -4.72 -38.24
N ALA A 452 -10.85 -4.64 -39.10
CA ALA A 452 -11.10 -3.44 -39.91
C ALA A 452 -11.30 -2.19 -39.04
N ARG A 453 -12.09 -2.32 -37.98
CA ARG A 453 -12.34 -1.25 -37.00
C ARG A 453 -11.06 -0.82 -36.29
N TRP A 454 -10.25 -1.77 -35.81
CA TRP A 454 -9.00 -1.46 -35.11
C TRP A 454 -8.00 -0.73 -36.00
N ILE A 455 -7.94 -1.09 -37.29
CA ILE A 455 -7.05 -0.40 -38.24
C ILE A 455 -7.54 1.03 -38.54
N ASP A 456 -8.85 1.25 -38.64
CA ASP A 456 -9.40 2.59 -38.82
C ASP A 456 -9.18 3.47 -37.57
N GLU A 457 -9.37 2.90 -36.38
CA GLU A 457 -9.03 3.56 -35.11
C GLU A 457 -7.53 3.90 -35.04
N ALA A 458 -6.64 2.98 -35.41
CA ALA A 458 -5.20 3.23 -35.45
C ALA A 458 -4.82 4.37 -36.42
N ARG A 459 -5.49 4.45 -37.58
CA ARG A 459 -5.28 5.52 -38.58
C ARG A 459 -5.73 6.89 -38.08
N SER A 460 -6.84 6.96 -37.34
CA SER A 460 -7.40 8.24 -36.88
C SER A 460 -6.45 9.05 -35.99
N ARG A 461 -5.53 8.38 -35.27
CA ARG A 461 -4.50 9.03 -34.45
C ARG A 461 -3.40 9.74 -35.24
N PHE A 462 -3.07 9.26 -36.45
CA PHE A 462 -2.08 9.91 -37.31
C PHE A 462 -2.51 11.30 -37.79
N VAL A 463 -3.82 11.55 -37.89
CA VAL A 463 -4.39 12.82 -38.36
C VAL A 463 -4.38 13.91 -37.29
N HIS A 464 -4.45 13.55 -36.00
CA HIS A 464 -4.48 14.55 -34.92
C HIS A 464 -3.11 15.04 -34.47
N ASP A 465 -2.03 14.26 -34.62
CA ASP A 465 -0.67 14.68 -34.23
C ASP A 465 0.04 15.51 -35.32
N SER A 466 -0.40 15.41 -36.58
CA SER A 466 0.11 16.19 -37.70
C SER A 466 -0.55 17.57 -37.84
N GLY A 467 -1.67 17.83 -37.15
CA GLY A 467 -2.40 19.11 -37.16
C GLY A 467 -1.98 20.11 -36.07
N SER A 468 -1.21 19.71 -35.06
CA SER A 468 -0.79 20.60 -33.96
C SER A 468 0.60 21.24 -34.14
N ALA A 469 1.27 21.00 -35.28
CA ALA A 469 2.61 21.53 -35.57
C ALA A 469 2.61 22.80 -36.44
N SER A 470 1.45 23.38 -36.77
CA SER A 470 1.36 24.57 -37.65
C SER A 470 0.65 25.75 -36.99
N GLU A 471 1.16 26.26 -35.87
CA GLU A 471 0.84 27.62 -35.43
C GLU A 471 1.95 28.18 -34.53
N SER A 472 3.08 28.56 -35.14
CA SER A 472 4.03 29.49 -34.52
C SER A 472 3.50 30.92 -34.74
N PRO A 473 3.35 31.75 -33.69
CA PRO A 473 2.98 33.15 -33.88
C PRO A 473 4.15 33.89 -34.53
N ARG A 474 3.89 34.47 -35.71
CA ARG A 474 4.80 35.45 -36.31
C ARG A 474 4.88 36.65 -35.37
N THR A 475 6.04 36.87 -34.76
CA THR A 475 6.40 38.13 -34.12
C THR A 475 6.44 39.23 -35.18
N GLY A 476 5.42 40.09 -35.18
CA GLY A 476 5.39 41.32 -35.95
C GLY A 476 6.19 42.40 -35.23
N SER A 477 7.27 42.85 -35.88
CA SER A 477 7.93 44.12 -35.63
C SER A 477 7.07 45.25 -36.21
N ARG A 478 6.65 46.19 -35.36
CA ARG A 478 6.78 47.65 -35.53
C ARG A 478 6.21 48.40 -34.34
#